data_AF-A0A075LRR7-F1
#
_entry.id   AF-A0A075LRR7-F1
#
_cell.length_a   1.000
_cell.length_b   1.000
_cell.length_c   1.000
_cell.angle_alpha   90.00
_cell.angle_beta   90.00
_cell.angle_gamma   90.00
#
_symmetry.space_group_name_H-M   'P 1'
#
loop_
_entity.id
_entity.type
_entity.pdbx_description
1 polymer ?
#
loop_
_entity_poly.entity_id
_entity_poly.type
_entity_poly.pdbx_seq_one_letter_code
_entity_poly.pdbx_strand_id
1 'polypeptide(L)'
;MREEEKYGILLLAKDVLLLCHSKFGEFTITPNWEILPRMLDSDNVIRFIAFIKKQDGRIKVKYHEKYKTTFFVDWLRLPKKEAYSYLGGKYRIEGEINGIKMALELPHDELYKLLKGHIEGIKLRDGWIIFERPLEGIAIETIRAGKKPYKDLEEFIQDFTIEYFDIKRIQEKYWAILNSLDSIIARVIDDKEKIRAIFPGNTKAERTIPKEFDVILPIFATENKIEIKESFLRELAVKLLNGEKLRIFHPGDMFSADPVVIRSLEIYNNLILSEASKSILEIINQAESGGSLVDKLLIYSALKIIVAGNSDKKIAFFLERLSSKMLSFIRVPTLLLRKEDIVVEFKAREFFEGDNNEIATKVADDLNTKFTESPVKVYFFGVDEKAKRIDGINMGRLGSERMGTLEEKIKQKTNAKRIHLYPAPLPDEPRKGIIIMVAIK
;
A
#
# COMPACT_ATOMS: atom_id res chain seq x y z
N MET A 1 -23.84 38.44 -31.99
CA MET A 1 -25.30 38.48 -32.14
C MET A 1 -25.91 38.35 -30.74
N ARG A 2 -26.76 39.27 -30.27
CA ARG A 2 -27.40 39.16 -28.95
C ARG A 2 -28.49 38.11 -29.05
N GLU A 3 -28.48 37.10 -28.17
CA GLU A 3 -29.58 36.14 -28.05
C GLU A 3 -30.74 36.81 -27.30
N GLU A 4 -31.97 36.73 -27.83
CA GLU A 4 -33.15 37.47 -27.34
C GLU A 4 -33.51 37.21 -25.87
N GLU A 5 -33.09 36.08 -25.32
CA GLU A 5 -33.41 35.64 -23.96
C GLU A 5 -32.25 35.81 -22.95
N LYS A 6 -31.10 36.34 -23.36
CA LYS A 6 -29.92 36.50 -22.49
C LYS A 6 -29.69 37.95 -22.11
N TYR A 7 -29.66 38.21 -20.81
CA TYR A 7 -29.52 39.56 -20.26
C TYR A 7 -28.26 39.67 -19.41
N GLY A 8 -27.59 40.81 -19.52
CA GLY A 8 -26.52 41.22 -18.60
C GLY A 8 -27.11 42.09 -17.49
N ILE A 9 -26.95 41.66 -16.24
CA ILE A 9 -27.40 42.36 -15.04
C ILE A 9 -26.17 42.89 -14.31
N LEU A 10 -26.20 44.17 -13.96
CA LEU A 10 -25.22 44.82 -13.10
C LEU A 10 -25.93 45.26 -11.81
N LEU A 11 -25.49 44.74 -10.66
CA LEU A 11 -25.94 45.16 -9.33
C LEU A 11 -24.78 45.85 -8.60
N LEU A 12 -25.06 47.05 -8.08
CA LEU A 12 -24.12 47.82 -7.28
C LEU A 12 -24.67 48.00 -5.87
N ALA A 13 -23.91 47.57 -4.87
CA ALA A 13 -24.17 47.78 -3.45
C ALA A 13 -22.94 48.41 -2.77
N LYS A 14 -23.10 48.86 -1.51
CA LYS A 14 -22.09 49.63 -0.75
C LYS A 14 -20.65 49.09 -0.87
N ASP A 15 -20.48 47.77 -0.82
CA ASP A 15 -19.17 47.10 -0.87
C ASP A 15 -19.09 45.98 -1.92
N VAL A 16 -20.08 45.89 -2.81
CA VAL A 16 -20.19 44.78 -3.77
C VAL A 16 -20.61 45.29 -5.15
N LEU A 17 -19.86 44.87 -6.16
CA LEU A 17 -20.23 44.99 -7.58
C LEU A 17 -20.48 43.58 -8.11
N LEU A 18 -21.69 43.29 -8.58
CA LEU A 18 -22.04 41.99 -9.16
C LEU A 18 -22.44 42.16 -10.62
N LEU A 19 -21.79 41.40 -11.50
CA LEU A 19 -22.15 41.27 -12.91
C LEU A 19 -22.65 39.85 -13.14
N CYS A 20 -23.79 39.71 -13.78
CA CYS A 20 -24.44 38.42 -14.00
C CYS A 20 -24.98 38.35 -15.42
N HIS A 21 -24.87 37.19 -16.07
CA HIS A 21 -25.69 36.87 -17.22
C HIS A 21 -26.78 35.89 -16.81
N SER A 22 -28.02 36.24 -17.06
CA SER A 22 -29.20 35.43 -16.76
C SER A 22 -29.95 35.10 -18.04
N LYS A 23 -30.59 33.92 -18.08
CA LYS A 23 -31.55 33.57 -19.12
C LYS A 23 -32.97 33.90 -18.62
N PHE A 24 -33.69 34.73 -19.35
CA PHE A 24 -35.09 35.03 -19.05
C PHE A 24 -36.01 34.06 -19.80
N GLY A 25 -37.21 33.81 -19.25
CA GLY A 25 -38.21 32.91 -19.84
C GLY A 25 -39.15 32.27 -18.81
N GLU A 26 -38.80 32.32 -17.52
CA GLU A 26 -39.62 31.78 -16.44
C GLU A 26 -40.28 32.89 -15.62
N PHE A 27 -41.54 32.66 -15.24
CA PHE A 27 -42.31 33.55 -14.37
C PHE A 27 -42.43 32.93 -12.97
N THR A 28 -42.47 33.77 -11.93
CA THR A 28 -42.81 33.36 -10.57
C THR A 28 -44.09 34.05 -10.14
N ILE A 29 -44.86 33.37 -9.30
CA ILE A 29 -46.05 33.96 -8.64
C ILE A 29 -45.59 34.44 -7.25
N THR A 30 -45.78 35.72 -6.96
CA THR A 30 -45.45 36.28 -5.64
C THR A 30 -46.49 35.84 -4.59
N PRO A 31 -46.20 35.97 -3.27
CA PRO A 31 -47.20 35.75 -2.23
C PRO A 31 -48.47 36.61 -2.37
N ASN A 32 -48.40 37.71 -3.13
CA ASN A 32 -49.52 38.59 -3.45
C ASN A 32 -50.23 38.21 -4.77
N TRP A 33 -49.94 37.03 -5.34
CA TRP A 33 -50.52 36.53 -6.59
C TRP A 33 -50.15 37.34 -7.85
N GLU A 34 -49.02 38.05 -7.82
CA GLU A 34 -48.52 38.75 -8.99
C GLU A 34 -47.59 37.84 -9.80
N ILE A 35 -47.80 37.78 -11.12
CA ILE A 35 -46.91 37.06 -12.03
C ILE A 35 -45.77 37.99 -12.41
N LEU A 36 -44.56 37.72 -11.90
CA LEU A 36 -43.37 38.50 -12.20
C LEU A 36 -42.35 37.68 -13.00
N PRO A 37 -41.67 38.26 -14.00
CA PRO A 37 -40.56 37.59 -14.66
C PRO A 37 -39.42 37.35 -13.65
N ARG A 38 -38.92 36.11 -13.56
CA ARG A 38 -37.78 35.78 -12.69
C ARG A 38 -36.52 36.41 -13.26
N MET A 39 -36.05 37.49 -12.63
CA MET A 39 -34.87 38.23 -13.13
C MET A 39 -33.54 37.57 -12.71
N LEU A 40 -33.42 37.13 -11.44
CA LEU A 40 -32.18 36.56 -10.89
C LEU A 40 -32.52 35.50 -9.84
N ASP A 41 -32.29 34.24 -10.18
CA ASP A 41 -32.56 33.05 -9.38
C ASP A 41 -31.42 32.03 -9.58
N SER A 42 -31.23 31.07 -8.68
CA SER A 42 -30.13 30.09 -8.79
C SER A 42 -30.12 29.34 -10.11
N ASP A 43 -31.31 29.11 -10.67
CA ASP A 43 -31.50 28.20 -11.80
C ASP A 43 -31.39 28.92 -13.16
N ASN A 44 -31.61 30.24 -13.17
CA ASN A 44 -31.60 31.07 -14.38
C ASN A 44 -30.27 31.81 -14.62
N VAL A 45 -29.39 31.88 -13.61
CA VAL A 45 -28.05 32.46 -13.72
C VAL A 45 -27.16 31.56 -14.58
N ILE A 46 -26.73 32.07 -15.73
CA ILE A 46 -25.79 31.40 -16.63
C ILE A 46 -24.36 31.57 -16.11
N ARG A 47 -24.02 32.76 -15.63
CA ARG A 47 -22.69 33.05 -15.07
C ARG A 47 -22.76 34.33 -14.24
N PHE A 48 -22.00 34.42 -13.17
CA PHE A 48 -21.86 35.67 -12.42
C PHE A 48 -20.44 35.88 -11.92
N ILE A 49 -20.14 37.14 -11.62
CA ILE A 49 -18.94 37.57 -10.92
C ILE A 49 -19.30 38.67 -9.94
N ALA A 50 -18.74 38.58 -8.74
CA ALA A 50 -18.90 39.53 -7.66
C ALA A 50 -17.53 40.03 -7.18
N PHE A 51 -17.34 41.34 -7.21
CA PHE A 51 -16.20 42.04 -6.64
C PHE A 51 -16.61 42.58 -5.26
N ILE A 52 -15.94 42.12 -4.22
CA ILE A 52 -16.27 42.43 -2.84
C ILE A 52 -15.10 43.21 -2.22
N LYS A 53 -15.34 44.47 -1.86
CA LYS A 53 -14.34 45.29 -1.17
C LYS A 53 -14.15 44.77 0.26
N LYS A 54 -12.92 44.48 0.64
CA LYS A 54 -12.53 44.07 1.99
C LYS A 54 -12.11 45.28 2.83
N GLN A 55 -12.17 45.11 4.15
CA GLN A 55 -11.80 46.16 5.10
C GLN A 55 -10.33 46.59 4.98
N ASP A 56 -9.46 45.68 4.53
CA ASP A 56 -8.04 45.94 4.25
C ASP A 56 -7.78 46.61 2.88
N GLY A 57 -8.84 47.07 2.20
CA GLY A 57 -8.75 47.70 0.88
C GLY A 57 -8.59 46.72 -0.28
N ARG A 58 -8.42 45.41 -0.04
CA ARG A 58 -8.32 44.41 -1.12
C ARG A 58 -9.70 44.14 -1.74
N ILE A 59 -9.71 43.72 -3.00
CA ILE A 59 -10.93 43.27 -3.68
C ILE A 59 -10.91 41.74 -3.73
N LYS A 60 -11.90 41.10 -3.10
CA LYS A 60 -12.13 39.66 -3.24
C LYS A 60 -13.07 39.42 -4.42
N VAL A 61 -12.63 38.62 -5.38
CA VAL A 61 -13.47 38.20 -6.51
C VAL A 61 -14.08 36.83 -6.21
N LYS A 62 -15.39 36.69 -6.45
CA LYS A 62 -16.09 35.41 -6.51
C LYS A 62 -16.75 35.30 -7.87
N TYR A 63 -16.72 34.14 -8.52
CA TYR A 63 -17.41 33.94 -9.79
C TYR A 63 -17.99 32.54 -9.90
N HIS A 64 -18.91 32.37 -10.85
CA HIS A 64 -19.57 31.12 -11.19
C HIS A 64 -19.93 31.11 -12.68
N GLU A 65 -19.86 29.94 -13.31
CA GLU A 65 -20.34 29.71 -14.68
C GLU A 65 -21.12 28.38 -14.73
N LYS A 66 -22.37 28.42 -15.19
CA LYS A 66 -23.27 27.26 -15.39
C LYS A 66 -22.74 26.31 -16.46
N TYR A 67 -22.08 26.86 -17.48
CA TYR A 67 -21.38 26.10 -18.51
C TYR A 67 -19.88 26.36 -18.41
N LYS A 68 -19.08 25.31 -18.63
CA LYS A 68 -17.61 25.34 -18.54
C LYS A 68 -17.02 26.30 -19.59
N THR A 69 -16.62 27.53 -19.22
CA THR A 69 -15.93 28.47 -20.14
C THR A 69 -14.67 29.07 -19.52
N THR A 70 -13.80 29.68 -20.34
CA THR A 70 -12.64 30.46 -19.86
C THR A 70 -12.95 31.95 -19.76
N PHE A 71 -14.22 32.34 -19.95
CA PHE A 71 -14.61 33.73 -20.18
C PHE A 71 -14.21 34.65 -19.02
N PHE A 72 -14.60 34.34 -17.78
CA PHE A 72 -14.22 35.21 -16.65
C PHE A 72 -12.73 35.18 -16.34
N VAL A 73 -12.07 34.06 -16.58
CA VAL A 73 -10.62 33.91 -16.35
C VAL A 73 -9.85 34.81 -17.30
N ASP A 74 -10.19 34.76 -18.60
CA ASP A 74 -9.57 35.57 -19.63
C ASP A 74 -9.92 37.05 -19.44
N TRP A 75 -11.18 37.35 -19.10
CA TRP A 75 -11.67 38.71 -18.89
C TRP A 75 -10.99 39.41 -17.70
N LEU A 76 -10.85 38.71 -16.58
CA LEU A 76 -10.17 39.22 -15.39
C LEU A 76 -8.64 39.20 -15.51
N ARG A 77 -8.11 38.62 -16.59
CA ARG A 77 -6.67 38.31 -16.73
C ARG A 77 -6.12 37.58 -15.51
N LEU A 78 -6.93 36.72 -14.89
CA LEU A 78 -6.43 35.88 -13.82
C LEU A 78 -5.30 35.03 -14.41
N PRO A 79 -4.19 34.82 -13.69
CA PRO A 79 -3.16 33.93 -14.14
C PRO A 79 -3.82 32.60 -14.50
N LYS A 80 -3.63 32.09 -15.73
CA LYS A 80 -4.23 30.81 -16.17
C LYS A 80 -3.98 29.70 -15.16
N LYS A 81 -2.88 29.79 -14.41
CA LYS A 81 -2.53 28.97 -13.25
C LYS A 81 -3.61 28.93 -12.16
N GLU A 82 -4.54 29.86 -12.01
CA GLU A 82 -5.57 29.89 -10.95
C GLU A 82 -6.93 29.29 -11.35
N ALA A 83 -7.21 29.21 -12.65
CA ALA A 83 -8.51 28.82 -13.20
C ALA A 83 -8.80 27.31 -13.22
N TYR A 84 -7.77 26.47 -13.34
CA TYR A 84 -7.93 25.04 -13.67
C TYR A 84 -8.38 24.14 -12.50
N SER A 85 -8.70 24.67 -11.31
CA SER A 85 -9.23 23.83 -10.24
C SER A 85 -10.75 23.62 -10.31
N TYR A 86 -11.46 24.33 -11.20
CA TYR A 86 -12.93 24.34 -11.26
C TYR A 86 -13.51 23.62 -12.49
N LEU A 87 -12.66 23.18 -13.42
CA LEU A 87 -13.05 22.61 -14.72
C LEU A 87 -12.37 21.24 -14.92
N GLY A 88 -13.08 20.15 -14.61
CA GLY A 88 -12.63 18.77 -14.89
C GLY A 88 -12.12 18.02 -13.67
N GLY A 89 -12.09 16.68 -13.75
CA GLY A 89 -11.62 15.83 -12.65
C GLY A 89 -10.25 16.26 -12.13
N LYS A 90 -9.96 15.99 -10.84
CA LYS A 90 -8.68 16.37 -10.19
C LYS A 90 -7.45 15.83 -10.95
N TYR A 91 -7.63 14.73 -11.69
CA TYR A 91 -6.59 14.08 -12.46
C TYR A 91 -6.97 13.94 -13.93
N ARG A 92 -6.04 14.29 -14.81
CA ARG A 92 -6.20 14.25 -16.27
C ARG A 92 -5.01 13.57 -16.90
N ILE A 93 -5.26 12.57 -17.75
CA ILE A 93 -4.25 11.89 -18.56
C ILE A 93 -4.45 12.32 -20.01
N GLU A 94 -3.46 12.98 -20.60
CA GLU A 94 -3.50 13.53 -21.96
C GLU A 94 -2.69 12.63 -22.91
N GLY A 95 -3.21 12.45 -24.12
CA GLY A 95 -2.56 11.68 -25.19
C GLY A 95 -3.11 12.00 -26.57
N GLU A 96 -2.65 11.27 -27.58
CA GLU A 96 -3.04 11.49 -28.98
C GLU A 96 -3.32 10.17 -29.69
N ILE A 97 -4.39 10.15 -30.51
CA ILE A 97 -4.67 9.06 -31.47
C ILE A 97 -4.85 9.69 -32.86
N ASN A 98 -4.01 9.32 -33.83
CA ASN A 98 -4.14 9.75 -35.23
C ASN A 98 -4.30 11.28 -35.41
N GLY A 99 -3.53 12.10 -34.68
CA GLY A 99 -3.63 13.56 -34.73
C GLY A 99 -4.75 14.15 -33.86
N ILE A 100 -5.59 13.33 -33.24
CA ILE A 100 -6.68 13.77 -32.36
C ILE A 100 -6.19 13.73 -30.91
N LYS A 101 -6.06 14.93 -30.32
CA LYS A 101 -5.77 15.07 -28.89
C LYS A 101 -6.94 14.61 -28.05
N MET A 102 -6.64 13.81 -27.06
CA MET A 102 -7.62 13.29 -26.12
C MET A 102 -7.18 13.47 -24.67
N ALA A 103 -8.17 13.46 -23.79
CA ALA A 103 -7.95 13.54 -22.35
C ALA A 103 -8.91 12.59 -21.63
N LEU A 104 -8.35 11.74 -20.79
CA LEU A 104 -9.10 10.92 -19.84
C LEU A 104 -9.12 11.64 -18.50
N GLU A 105 -10.31 11.99 -18.02
CA GLU A 105 -10.53 12.60 -16.71
C GLU A 105 -11.15 11.59 -15.76
N LEU A 106 -10.50 11.31 -14.64
CA LEU A 106 -10.96 10.33 -13.67
C LEU A 106 -11.15 10.97 -12.28
N PRO A 107 -12.21 10.58 -11.54
CA PRO A 107 -12.28 10.89 -10.12
C PRO A 107 -11.20 10.14 -9.35
N HIS A 108 -10.95 10.58 -8.11
CA HIS A 108 -9.83 10.09 -7.28
C HIS A 108 -9.84 8.56 -7.11
N ASP A 109 -11.00 7.96 -6.82
CA ASP A 109 -11.11 6.51 -6.60
C ASP A 109 -10.97 5.70 -7.89
N GLU A 110 -11.51 6.18 -9.01
CA GLU A 110 -11.37 5.50 -10.30
C GLU A 110 -9.93 5.57 -10.82
N LEU A 111 -9.21 6.68 -10.56
CA LEU A 111 -7.79 6.72 -10.87
C LEU A 111 -7.01 5.69 -10.06
N TYR A 112 -7.29 5.53 -8.76
CA TYR A 112 -6.64 4.49 -7.97
C TYR A 112 -6.94 3.08 -8.52
N LYS A 113 -8.19 2.81 -8.92
CA LYS A 113 -8.56 1.55 -9.58
C LYS A 113 -7.80 1.34 -10.89
N LEU A 114 -7.67 2.38 -11.71
CA LEU A 114 -6.92 2.31 -12.97
C LEU A 114 -5.44 1.98 -12.70
N LEU A 115 -4.80 2.69 -11.77
CA LEU A 115 -3.39 2.48 -11.40
C LEU A 115 -3.13 1.08 -10.85
N LYS A 116 -4.14 0.45 -10.23
CA LYS A 116 -4.06 -0.93 -9.71
C LYS A 116 -4.56 -1.98 -10.71
N GLY A 117 -4.91 -1.60 -11.94
CA GLY A 117 -5.38 -2.53 -12.96
C GLY A 117 -6.74 -3.18 -12.62
N HIS A 118 -7.56 -2.51 -11.81
CA HIS A 118 -8.89 -2.99 -11.40
C HIS A 118 -10.03 -2.43 -12.28
N ILE A 119 -9.71 -1.71 -13.35
CA ILE A 119 -10.70 -1.31 -14.36
C ILE A 119 -10.68 -2.35 -15.47
N GLU A 120 -11.81 -3.03 -15.66
CA GLU A 120 -11.97 -4.02 -16.73
C GLU A 120 -11.81 -3.35 -18.10
N GLY A 121 -11.11 -4.01 -19.02
CA GLY A 121 -10.89 -3.49 -20.38
C GLY A 121 -9.84 -2.39 -20.51
N ILE A 122 -9.25 -1.87 -19.42
CA ILE A 122 -8.27 -0.76 -19.46
C ILE A 122 -7.07 -1.07 -18.56
N LYS A 123 -5.85 -0.96 -19.09
CA LYS A 123 -4.61 -1.17 -18.33
C LYS A 123 -3.62 -0.04 -18.56
N LEU A 124 -2.88 0.32 -17.51
CA LEU A 124 -1.72 1.20 -17.64
C LEU A 124 -0.45 0.36 -17.71
N ARG A 125 0.38 0.60 -18.73
CA ARG A 125 1.65 -0.11 -18.89
C ARG A 125 2.64 0.71 -19.69
N ASP A 126 3.86 0.83 -19.19
CA ASP A 126 5.01 1.42 -19.91
C ASP A 126 4.73 2.83 -20.52
N GLY A 127 3.93 3.65 -19.83
CA GLY A 127 3.52 4.97 -20.31
C GLY A 127 2.36 4.95 -21.31
N TRP A 128 1.62 3.85 -21.42
CA TRP A 128 0.46 3.70 -22.30
C TRP A 128 -0.81 3.36 -21.50
N ILE A 129 -1.95 3.83 -22.00
CA ILE A 129 -3.28 3.31 -21.65
C ILE A 129 -3.64 2.28 -22.73
N ILE A 130 -3.69 1.00 -22.36
CA ILE A 130 -4.02 -0.12 -23.23
C ILE A 130 -5.51 -0.45 -23.07
N PHE A 131 -6.22 -0.65 -24.18
CA PHE A 131 -7.62 -1.09 -24.18
C PHE A 131 -7.74 -2.50 -24.75
N GLU A 132 -8.74 -3.26 -24.32
CA GLU A 132 -8.92 -4.64 -24.80
C GLU A 132 -9.44 -4.74 -26.24
N ARG A 133 -10.17 -3.74 -26.73
CA ARG A 133 -10.61 -3.47 -28.13
C ARG A 133 -11.64 -2.32 -28.11
N PRO A 134 -11.87 -1.57 -29.21
CA PRO A 134 -11.25 -1.65 -30.53
C PRO A 134 -9.95 -0.84 -30.68
N LEU A 135 -9.56 -0.06 -29.67
CA LEU A 135 -8.30 0.67 -29.63
C LEU A 135 -7.21 -0.21 -29.01
N GLU A 136 -6.00 -0.20 -29.57
CA GLU A 136 -4.88 -0.97 -29.00
C GLU A 136 -4.27 -0.22 -27.80
N GLY A 137 -4.11 1.10 -27.90
CA GLY A 137 -3.67 1.92 -26.78
C GLY A 137 -3.45 3.38 -27.13
N ILE A 138 -3.21 4.19 -26.10
CA ILE A 138 -2.90 5.62 -26.17
C ILE A 138 -1.60 5.86 -25.42
N ALA A 139 -0.62 6.46 -26.09
CA ALA A 139 0.58 6.94 -25.43
C ALA A 139 0.24 8.12 -24.51
N ILE A 140 0.74 8.07 -23.27
CA ILE A 140 0.56 9.15 -22.31
C ILE A 140 1.59 10.22 -22.59
N GLU A 141 1.13 11.39 -23.04
CA GLU A 141 2.00 12.54 -23.29
C GLU A 141 2.24 13.35 -22.02
N THR A 142 1.19 13.52 -21.21
CA THR A 142 1.25 14.33 -19.98
C THR A 142 0.17 13.87 -19.01
N ILE A 143 0.52 13.84 -17.73
CA ILE A 143 -0.43 13.62 -16.64
C ILE A 143 -0.53 14.88 -15.82
N ARG A 144 -1.72 15.26 -15.36
CA ARG A 144 -1.93 16.47 -14.57
C ARG A 144 -2.72 16.16 -13.31
N ALA A 145 -2.18 16.57 -12.16
CA ALA A 145 -2.94 16.68 -10.92
C ALA A 145 -3.25 18.15 -10.67
N GLY A 146 -4.46 18.59 -11.03
CA GLY A 146 -4.82 20.00 -11.08
C GLY A 146 -3.83 20.83 -11.93
N LYS A 147 -2.94 21.57 -11.26
CA LYS A 147 -1.96 22.49 -11.90
C LYS A 147 -0.57 21.89 -12.08
N LYS A 148 -0.26 20.77 -11.42
CA LYS A 148 1.07 20.13 -11.50
C LYS A 148 1.07 19.18 -12.71
N PRO A 149 1.82 19.49 -13.78
CA PRO A 149 2.07 18.53 -14.83
C PRO A 149 3.14 17.54 -14.37
N TYR A 150 2.98 16.30 -14.79
CA TYR A 150 3.92 15.20 -14.63
C TYR A 150 4.27 14.71 -16.03
N LYS A 151 5.57 14.61 -16.29
CA LYS A 151 6.11 13.97 -17.50
C LYS A 151 6.43 12.51 -17.27
N ASP A 152 6.63 12.14 -16.01
CA ASP A 152 6.97 10.80 -15.57
C ASP A 152 5.77 10.16 -14.86
N LEU A 153 5.37 8.98 -15.32
CA LEU A 153 4.23 8.25 -14.78
C LEU A 153 4.53 7.74 -13.36
N GLU A 154 5.76 7.36 -13.07
CA GLU A 154 6.16 6.83 -11.76
C GLU A 154 6.12 7.92 -10.69
N GLU A 155 6.63 9.11 -10.99
CA GLU A 155 6.54 10.31 -10.12
C GLU A 155 5.07 10.64 -9.83
N PHE A 156 4.22 10.60 -10.85
CA PHE A 156 2.79 10.83 -10.68
C PHE A 156 2.15 9.79 -9.76
N ILE A 157 2.42 8.50 -10.00
CA ILE A 157 1.89 7.40 -9.18
C ILE A 157 2.34 7.54 -7.73
N GLN A 158 3.61 7.89 -7.50
CA GLN A 158 4.15 8.12 -6.17
C GLN A 158 3.42 9.25 -5.43
N ASP A 159 3.33 10.43 -6.04
CA ASP A 159 2.66 11.59 -5.46
C ASP A 159 1.16 11.34 -5.22
N PHE A 160 0.49 10.76 -6.21
CA PHE A 160 -0.92 10.40 -6.11
C PHE A 160 -1.17 9.45 -4.95
N THR A 161 -0.34 8.42 -4.81
CA THR A 161 -0.54 7.38 -3.77
C THR A 161 -0.22 7.94 -2.37
N ILE A 162 0.78 8.82 -2.25
CA ILE A 162 1.06 9.57 -1.01
C ILE A 162 -0.16 10.38 -0.57
N GLU A 163 -0.80 11.06 -1.53
CA GLU A 163 -1.99 11.87 -1.27
C GLU A 163 -3.20 10.98 -0.94
N TYR A 164 -3.44 9.94 -1.73
CA TYR A 164 -4.57 9.02 -1.61
C TYR A 164 -4.59 8.32 -0.23
N PHE A 165 -3.42 7.91 0.26
CA PHE A 165 -3.29 7.27 1.58
C PHE A 165 -3.02 8.26 2.73
N ASP A 166 -2.96 9.56 2.44
CA ASP A 166 -2.68 10.60 3.42
C ASP A 166 -1.42 10.33 4.25
N ILE A 167 -0.36 9.88 3.56
CA ILE A 167 0.89 9.44 4.17
C ILE A 167 1.52 10.55 5.03
N LYS A 168 1.41 11.81 4.58
CA LYS A 168 1.95 12.97 5.32
C LYS A 168 1.28 13.09 6.69
N ARG A 169 -0.06 13.02 6.78
CA ARG A 169 -0.77 13.08 8.08
C ARG A 169 -0.39 11.89 8.97
N ILE A 170 -0.22 10.69 8.41
CA ILE A 170 0.24 9.52 9.18
C ILE A 170 1.63 9.78 9.78
N GLN A 171 2.57 10.26 8.96
CA GLN A 171 3.95 10.55 9.39
C GLN A 171 4.00 11.66 10.44
N GLU A 172 3.24 12.75 10.24
CA GLU A 172 3.13 13.83 11.22
C GLU A 172 2.61 13.33 12.57
N LYS A 173 1.56 12.49 12.58
CA LYS A 173 1.05 11.86 13.81
C LYS A 173 2.12 11.00 14.48
N TYR A 174 2.87 10.22 13.70
CA TYR A 174 3.93 9.36 14.24
C TYR A 174 5.05 10.17 14.91
N TRP A 175 5.55 11.21 14.23
CA TRP A 175 6.60 12.05 14.78
C TRP A 175 6.11 12.90 15.96
N ALA A 176 4.85 13.34 15.96
CA ALA A 176 4.25 13.99 17.12
C ALA A 176 4.23 13.08 18.36
N ILE A 177 3.99 11.77 18.18
CA ILE A 177 4.05 10.79 19.28
C ILE A 177 5.49 10.61 19.74
N LEU A 178 6.42 10.34 18.82
CA LEU A 178 7.82 10.10 19.19
C LEU A 178 8.49 11.31 19.85
N ASN A 179 8.19 12.52 19.40
CA ASN A 179 8.77 13.75 19.92
C ASN A 179 8.01 14.31 21.13
N SER A 180 6.90 13.68 21.54
CA SER A 180 6.21 14.03 22.78
C SER A 180 6.94 13.48 24.00
N LEU A 181 6.82 14.16 25.14
CA LEU A 181 7.31 13.65 26.42
C LEU A 181 6.67 12.30 26.77
N ASP A 182 5.45 12.04 26.29
CA ASP A 182 4.71 10.80 26.50
C ASP A 182 5.51 9.56 26.05
N SER A 183 6.32 9.66 24.98
CA SER A 183 7.13 8.53 24.50
C SER A 183 8.25 8.13 25.46
N ILE A 184 8.62 9.01 26.38
CA ILE A 184 9.68 8.81 27.38
C ILE A 184 9.08 8.31 28.70
N ILE A 185 7.95 8.89 29.12
CA ILE A 185 7.39 8.69 30.46
C ILE A 185 6.20 7.72 30.49
N ALA A 186 5.63 7.36 29.35
CA ALA A 186 4.49 6.45 29.25
C ALA A 186 4.82 5.22 28.41
N ARG A 187 4.13 4.11 28.72
CA ARG A 187 4.11 2.94 27.84
C ARG A 187 3.15 3.21 26.69
N VAL A 188 3.68 3.32 25.48
CA VAL A 188 2.87 3.60 24.27
C VAL A 188 2.52 2.28 23.57
N ILE A 189 1.23 2.06 23.35
CA ILE A 189 0.68 0.84 22.74
C ILE A 189 -0.05 1.19 21.44
N ASP A 190 0.38 0.56 20.36
CA ASP A 190 -0.23 0.57 19.04
C ASP A 190 -1.37 -0.45 18.94
N ASP A 191 -2.60 0.02 18.75
CA ASP A 191 -3.82 -0.78 18.57
C ASP A 191 -4.37 -0.57 17.15
N LYS A 192 -5.43 -1.30 16.81
CA LYS A 192 -6.07 -1.24 15.50
C LYS A 192 -6.62 0.15 15.18
N GLU A 193 -7.41 0.70 16.09
CA GLU A 193 -8.16 1.95 15.87
C GLU A 193 -7.48 3.15 16.52
N LYS A 194 -6.49 2.94 17.39
CA LYS A 194 -5.88 4.01 18.18
C LYS A 194 -4.51 3.66 18.72
N ILE A 195 -3.81 4.68 19.17
CA ILE A 195 -2.57 4.58 19.94
C ILE A 195 -2.86 5.05 21.36
N ARG A 196 -2.38 4.31 22.36
CA ARG A 196 -2.63 4.57 23.78
C ARG A 196 -1.34 4.83 24.52
N ALA A 197 -1.22 5.95 25.21
CA ALA A 197 -0.13 6.22 26.15
C ALA A 197 -0.61 5.97 27.59
N ILE A 198 0.05 5.03 28.29
CA ILE A 198 -0.28 4.62 29.67
C ILE A 198 0.83 5.11 30.60
N PHE A 199 0.49 6.04 31.51
CA PHE A 199 1.46 6.64 32.42
C PHE A 199 1.63 5.80 33.71
N PRO A 200 2.86 5.56 34.19
CA PRO A 200 3.12 4.86 35.43
C PRO A 200 2.42 5.52 36.62
N GLY A 201 1.79 4.73 37.50
CA GLY A 201 1.19 5.22 38.74
C GLY A 201 -0.21 5.84 38.61
N ASN A 202 -0.75 6.01 37.39
CA ASN A 202 -2.15 6.45 37.22
C ASN A 202 -2.79 5.87 35.95
N THR A 203 -3.43 4.72 36.09
CA THR A 203 -4.15 4.04 34.99
C THR A 203 -5.36 4.81 34.46
N LYS A 204 -5.81 5.88 35.14
CA LYS A 204 -6.89 6.75 34.65
C LYS A 204 -6.39 7.88 33.74
N ALA A 205 -5.10 8.18 33.74
CA ALA A 205 -4.50 9.12 32.80
C ALA A 205 -4.11 8.38 31.52
N GLU A 206 -5.08 7.95 30.72
CA GLU A 206 -4.82 7.39 29.38
C GLU A 206 -4.99 8.50 28.34
N ARG A 207 -3.97 8.71 27.50
CA ARG A 207 -4.12 9.51 26.29
C ARG A 207 -4.33 8.58 25.10
N THR A 208 -5.42 8.79 24.37
CA THR A 208 -5.77 8.05 23.16
C THR A 208 -5.59 8.95 21.93
N ILE A 209 -4.96 8.42 20.88
CA ILE A 209 -4.81 9.07 19.57
C ILE A 209 -5.48 8.18 18.51
N PRO A 210 -6.55 8.62 17.83
CA PRO A 210 -7.27 7.80 16.87
C PRO A 210 -6.53 7.62 15.53
N LYS A 211 -6.62 6.40 14.99
CA LYS A 211 -6.19 6.00 13.64
C LYS A 211 -7.38 6.02 12.69
N GLU A 212 -7.69 7.19 12.16
CA GLU A 212 -8.73 7.38 11.15
C GLU A 212 -8.12 7.19 9.75
N PHE A 213 -7.76 5.94 9.43
CA PHE A 213 -7.12 5.56 8.16
C PHE A 213 -7.76 4.27 7.64
N ASP A 214 -8.68 4.41 6.68
CA ASP A 214 -9.52 3.29 6.23
C ASP A 214 -8.89 2.48 5.09
N VAL A 215 -7.96 3.07 4.34
CA VAL A 215 -7.47 2.48 3.08
C VAL A 215 -6.11 1.79 3.23
N ILE A 216 -5.26 2.33 4.10
CA ILE A 216 -3.98 1.75 4.49
C ILE A 216 -3.92 1.65 6.01
N LEU A 217 -3.40 0.55 6.53
CA LEU A 217 -3.25 0.33 7.96
C LEU A 217 -1.87 0.81 8.41
N PRO A 218 -1.77 1.95 9.12
CA PRO A 218 -0.49 2.38 9.64
C PRO A 218 -0.10 1.57 10.87
N ILE A 219 1.13 1.07 10.85
CA ILE A 219 1.77 0.36 11.95
C ILE A 219 2.75 1.31 12.61
N PHE A 220 2.42 1.79 13.81
CA PHE A 220 3.27 2.72 14.56
C PHE A 220 4.26 1.99 15.45
N ALA A 221 4.08 0.68 15.65
CA ALA A 221 4.94 -0.14 16.48
C ALA A 221 6.41 -0.07 16.04
N THR A 222 7.27 0.38 16.95
CA THR A 222 8.71 0.55 16.74
C THR A 222 9.43 0.02 17.96
N GLU A 223 10.58 -0.62 17.74
CA GLU A 223 11.41 -1.19 18.79
C GLU A 223 11.66 -0.19 19.93
N ASN A 224 11.49 -0.66 21.17
CA ASN A 224 11.72 0.07 22.43
C ASN A 224 10.91 1.37 22.65
N LYS A 225 10.02 1.78 21.73
CA LYS A 225 9.25 3.02 21.86
C LYS A 225 7.74 2.83 21.80
N ILE A 226 7.26 2.01 20.86
CA ILE A 226 5.84 1.80 20.64
C ILE A 226 5.60 0.30 20.51
N GLU A 227 4.89 -0.28 21.48
CA GLU A 227 4.57 -1.70 21.50
C GLU A 227 3.31 -1.98 20.67
N ILE A 228 3.30 -3.04 19.86
CA ILE A 228 2.04 -3.50 19.26
C ILE A 228 1.20 -4.27 20.28
N LYS A 229 -0.11 -3.99 20.33
CA LYS A 229 -1.05 -4.75 21.14
C LYS A 229 -1.16 -6.18 20.62
N GLU A 230 -1.05 -7.15 21.52
CA GLU A 230 -1.02 -8.57 21.17
C GLU A 230 -2.29 -9.06 20.47
N SER A 231 -3.48 -8.54 20.85
CA SER A 231 -4.73 -8.89 20.17
C SER A 231 -4.78 -8.38 18.73
N PHE A 232 -4.20 -7.20 18.48
CA PHE A 232 -4.13 -6.62 17.15
C PHE A 232 -3.14 -7.37 16.27
N LEU A 233 -1.94 -7.69 16.79
CA LEU A 233 -0.96 -8.54 16.12
C LEU A 233 -1.55 -9.92 15.76
N ARG A 234 -2.33 -10.51 16.69
CA ARG A 234 -3.07 -11.76 16.46
C ARG A 234 -4.08 -11.63 15.30
N GLU A 235 -4.88 -10.56 15.28
CA GLU A 235 -5.84 -10.31 14.20
C GLU A 235 -5.13 -10.26 12.84
N LEU A 236 -4.03 -9.50 12.74
CA LEU A 236 -3.27 -9.37 11.50
C LEU A 236 -2.67 -10.70 11.03
N ALA A 237 -2.14 -11.49 11.96
CA ALA A 237 -1.60 -12.82 11.63
C ALA A 237 -2.68 -13.76 11.08
N VAL A 238 -3.88 -13.77 11.68
CA VAL A 238 -5.00 -14.60 11.21
C VAL A 238 -5.48 -14.13 9.83
N LYS A 239 -5.63 -12.82 9.63
CA LYS A 239 -6.02 -12.24 8.33
C LYS A 239 -5.05 -12.64 7.23
N LEU A 240 -3.74 -12.54 7.49
CA LEU A 240 -2.72 -12.96 6.53
C LEU A 240 -2.81 -14.45 6.19
N LEU A 241 -2.98 -15.32 7.20
CA LEU A 241 -3.12 -16.77 7.00
C LEU A 241 -4.39 -17.16 6.25
N ASN A 242 -5.43 -16.34 6.34
CA ASN A 242 -6.70 -16.53 5.64
C ASN A 242 -6.69 -15.90 4.23
N GLY A 243 -5.60 -15.25 3.83
CA GLY A 243 -5.52 -14.56 2.53
C GLY A 243 -6.34 -13.27 2.47
N GLU A 244 -6.77 -12.71 3.61
CA GLU A 244 -7.44 -11.42 3.64
C GLU A 244 -6.47 -10.31 3.23
N LYS A 245 -6.95 -9.37 2.41
CA LYS A 245 -6.14 -8.27 1.90
C LYS A 245 -5.74 -7.33 3.04
N LEU A 246 -4.43 -7.16 3.21
CA LEU A 246 -3.81 -6.28 4.20
C LEU A 246 -2.90 -5.29 3.48
N ARG A 247 -3.12 -4.00 3.69
CA ARG A 247 -2.23 -2.94 3.23
C ARG A 247 -1.59 -2.28 4.44
N ILE A 248 -0.29 -2.38 4.58
CA ILE A 248 0.41 -1.84 5.75
C ILE A 248 1.47 -0.82 5.35
N PHE A 249 1.73 0.11 6.27
CA PHE A 249 2.80 1.08 6.16
C PHE A 249 3.32 1.45 7.54
N HIS A 250 4.64 1.45 7.71
CA HIS A 250 5.27 2.01 8.89
C HIS A 250 5.68 3.48 8.64
N PRO A 251 5.15 4.46 9.38
CA PRO A 251 5.36 5.88 9.12
C PRO A 251 6.77 6.39 9.39
N GLY A 252 7.54 5.68 10.20
CA GLY A 252 8.93 6.05 10.45
C GLY A 252 9.92 5.67 9.33
N ASP A 253 9.48 4.99 8.26
CA ASP A 253 10.32 4.65 7.10
C ASP A 253 9.81 5.35 5.82
N MET A 254 10.60 5.33 4.74
CA MET A 254 10.19 5.90 3.46
C MET A 254 9.04 5.13 2.83
N PHE A 255 8.08 5.86 2.26
CA PHE A 255 6.92 5.32 1.55
C PHE A 255 7.28 4.92 0.10
N SER A 256 6.70 3.83 -0.39
CA SER A 256 6.78 3.38 -1.79
C SER A 256 5.38 3.15 -2.34
N ALA A 257 5.04 3.72 -3.50
CA ALA A 257 3.78 3.46 -4.19
C ALA A 257 3.74 2.10 -4.89
N ASP A 258 4.91 1.50 -5.11
CA ASP A 258 5.07 0.10 -5.52
C ASP A 258 5.31 -0.77 -4.26
N PRO A 259 4.27 -1.43 -3.71
CA PRO A 259 4.40 -2.18 -2.47
C PRO A 259 5.09 -3.52 -2.72
N VAL A 260 5.83 -4.00 -1.71
CA VAL A 260 6.23 -5.41 -1.68
C VAL A 260 5.01 -6.25 -1.37
N VAL A 261 4.69 -7.19 -2.26
CA VAL A 261 3.49 -8.05 -2.15
C VAL A 261 3.88 -9.47 -1.72
N ILE A 262 3.32 -9.92 -0.59
CA ILE A 262 3.39 -11.31 -0.11
C ILE A 262 1.96 -11.84 0.00
N ARG A 263 1.49 -12.50 -1.05
CA ARG A 263 0.09 -12.87 -1.27
C ARG A 263 -0.85 -11.70 -1.03
N SER A 264 -1.61 -11.74 0.07
CA SER A 264 -2.61 -10.74 0.41
C SER A 264 -2.04 -9.55 1.19
N LEU A 265 -0.76 -9.60 1.58
CA LEU A 265 -0.07 -8.51 2.28
C LEU A 265 0.65 -7.59 1.29
N GLU A 266 0.26 -6.33 1.25
CA GLU A 266 0.93 -5.24 0.54
C GLU A 266 1.68 -4.36 1.56
N ILE A 267 3.01 -4.25 1.43
CA ILE A 267 3.86 -3.45 2.30
C ILE A 267 4.34 -2.20 1.55
N TYR A 268 3.82 -1.03 1.92
CA TYR A 268 4.07 0.25 1.22
C TYR A 268 5.30 1.01 1.77
N ASN A 269 6.24 0.29 2.35
CA ASN A 269 7.54 0.85 2.73
C ASN A 269 8.53 0.59 1.60
N ASN A 270 9.44 1.53 1.34
CA ASN A 270 10.56 1.28 0.44
C ASN A 270 11.46 0.20 1.05
N LEU A 271 11.43 -1.01 0.51
CA LEU A 271 12.15 -2.20 1.00
C LEU A 271 13.20 -2.62 -0.03
N ILE A 272 14.36 -3.04 0.45
CA ILE A 272 15.42 -3.60 -0.40
C ILE A 272 15.10 -5.08 -0.58
N LEU A 273 14.85 -5.48 -1.82
CA LEU A 273 14.65 -6.86 -2.21
C LEU A 273 15.85 -7.35 -3.01
N SER A 274 16.45 -8.46 -2.58
CA SER A 274 17.41 -9.19 -3.41
C SER A 274 16.66 -9.92 -4.54
N GLU A 275 17.34 -10.22 -5.65
CA GLU A 275 16.75 -11.04 -6.75
C GLU A 275 16.16 -12.36 -6.25
N ALA A 276 16.78 -12.94 -5.23
CA ALA A 276 16.28 -14.14 -4.58
C ALA A 276 15.00 -13.92 -3.79
N SER A 277 14.90 -12.79 -3.07
CA SER A 277 13.66 -12.39 -2.39
C SER A 277 12.55 -12.21 -3.43
N LYS A 278 12.83 -11.57 -4.57
CA LYS A 278 11.87 -11.41 -5.67
C LYS A 278 11.40 -12.76 -6.20
N SER A 279 12.33 -13.68 -6.48
CA SER A 279 12.02 -15.03 -6.97
C SER A 279 11.09 -15.80 -6.02
N ILE A 280 11.36 -15.76 -4.70
CA ILE A 280 10.50 -16.40 -3.70
C ILE A 280 9.10 -15.77 -3.68
N LEU A 281 9.02 -14.44 -3.75
CA LEU A 281 7.76 -13.71 -3.74
C LEU A 281 6.92 -14.03 -4.98
N GLU A 282 7.54 -14.10 -6.16
CA GLU A 282 6.87 -14.48 -7.40
C GLU A 282 6.19 -15.85 -7.28
N ILE A 283 6.90 -16.84 -6.75
CA ILE A 283 6.36 -18.20 -6.57
C ILE A 283 5.25 -18.23 -5.53
N ILE A 284 5.43 -17.54 -4.40
CA ILE A 284 4.41 -17.44 -3.36
C ILE A 284 3.13 -16.81 -3.91
N ASN A 285 3.27 -15.81 -4.78
CA ASN A 285 2.16 -15.09 -5.39
C ASN A 285 1.49 -15.88 -6.53
N GLN A 286 2.22 -16.75 -7.23
CA GLN A 286 1.68 -17.63 -8.28
C GLN A 286 1.01 -18.90 -7.73
N ALA A 287 1.36 -19.36 -6.53
CA ALA A 287 0.82 -20.60 -5.98
C ALA A 287 -0.69 -20.49 -5.64
N GLU A 288 -1.54 -21.13 -6.45
CA GLU A 288 -3.01 -21.10 -6.37
C GLU A 288 -3.58 -21.59 -5.02
N SER A 289 -2.88 -22.48 -4.31
CA SER A 289 -3.39 -23.17 -3.12
C SER A 289 -3.09 -22.47 -1.80
N GLY A 290 -3.47 -21.20 -1.62
CA GLY A 290 -3.07 -20.35 -0.48
C GLY A 290 -3.39 -20.82 0.96
N GLY A 291 -3.97 -22.00 1.14
CA GLY A 291 -4.30 -22.56 2.45
C GLY A 291 -3.34 -23.65 2.99
N SER A 292 -2.42 -24.19 2.17
CA SER A 292 -1.59 -25.32 2.60
C SER A 292 -0.58 -24.94 3.70
N LEU A 293 -0.12 -25.92 4.50
CA LEU A 293 0.95 -25.70 5.47
C LEU A 293 2.18 -25.07 4.81
N VAL A 294 2.60 -25.62 3.69
CA VAL A 294 3.80 -25.19 2.96
C VAL A 294 3.65 -23.74 2.53
N ASP A 295 2.48 -23.34 2.02
CA ASP A 295 2.23 -21.94 1.64
C ASP A 295 2.36 -20.99 2.84
N LYS A 296 1.81 -21.38 3.99
CA LYS A 296 1.91 -20.58 5.23
C LYS A 296 3.35 -20.48 5.71
N LEU A 297 4.12 -21.55 5.63
CA LEU A 297 5.55 -21.56 5.98
C LEU A 297 6.40 -20.77 4.96
N LEU A 298 6.03 -20.77 3.68
CA LEU A 298 6.68 -19.92 2.67
C LEU A 298 6.44 -18.44 2.93
N ILE A 299 5.22 -18.03 3.29
CA ILE A 299 4.94 -16.64 3.72
C ILE A 299 5.81 -16.29 4.94
N TYR A 300 5.94 -17.21 5.90
CA TYR A 300 6.80 -17.01 7.07
C TYR A 300 8.27 -16.79 6.66
N SER A 301 8.81 -17.65 5.79
CA SER A 301 10.17 -17.52 5.28
C SER A 301 10.38 -16.23 4.51
N ALA A 302 9.43 -15.82 3.65
CA ALA A 302 9.51 -14.57 2.91
C ALA A 302 9.57 -13.35 3.85
N LEU A 303 8.74 -13.33 4.89
CA LEU A 303 8.79 -12.27 5.91
C LEU A 303 10.15 -12.24 6.61
N LYS A 304 10.72 -13.39 7.00
CA LYS A 304 12.04 -13.46 7.65
C LYS A 304 13.17 -12.96 6.75
N ILE A 305 13.13 -13.29 5.47
CA ILE A 305 14.13 -12.81 4.49
C ILE A 305 14.02 -11.29 4.32
N ILE A 306 12.79 -10.77 4.21
CA ILE A 306 12.56 -9.33 4.10
C ILE A 306 13.07 -8.59 5.34
N VAL A 307 12.80 -9.13 6.53
CA VAL A 307 13.33 -8.59 7.80
C VAL A 307 14.86 -8.60 7.78
N ALA A 308 15.50 -9.71 7.43
CA ALA A 308 16.96 -9.82 7.41
C ALA A 308 17.62 -8.84 6.42
N GLY A 309 16.98 -8.58 5.28
CA GLY A 309 17.48 -7.61 4.28
C GLY A 309 17.20 -6.14 4.62
N ASN A 310 16.41 -5.86 5.66
CA ASN A 310 15.92 -4.52 5.99
C ASN A 310 15.96 -4.27 7.51
N SER A 311 16.93 -4.85 8.23
CA SER A 311 17.02 -4.77 9.70
C SER A 311 17.21 -3.35 10.24
N ASP A 312 17.68 -2.43 9.39
CA ASP A 312 17.83 -1.00 9.66
C ASP A 312 16.50 -0.22 9.62
N LYS A 313 15.43 -0.83 9.07
CA LYS A 313 14.12 -0.19 8.90
C LYS A 313 13.19 -0.52 10.06
N LYS A 314 12.36 0.44 10.45
CA LYS A 314 11.46 0.31 11.59
C LYS A 314 10.34 -0.72 11.35
N ILE A 315 9.87 -0.85 10.10
CA ILE A 315 8.91 -1.88 9.70
C ILE A 315 9.40 -3.31 9.98
N ALA A 316 10.72 -3.55 9.98
CA ALA A 316 11.29 -4.88 10.22
C ALA A 316 10.93 -5.41 11.61
N PHE A 317 10.89 -4.54 12.63
CA PHE A 317 10.44 -4.90 13.97
C PHE A 317 9.02 -5.48 13.97
N PHE A 318 8.09 -4.83 13.26
CA PHE A 318 6.72 -5.32 13.15
C PHE A 318 6.64 -6.63 12.36
N LEU A 319 7.32 -6.74 11.21
CA LEU A 319 7.30 -7.94 10.37
C LEU A 319 7.89 -9.16 11.11
N GLU A 320 8.89 -8.94 11.96
CA GLU A 320 9.47 -9.97 12.81
C GLU A 320 8.47 -10.50 13.84
N ARG A 321 7.71 -9.59 14.48
CA ARG A 321 6.64 -9.97 15.41
C ARG A 321 5.47 -10.63 14.69
N LEU A 322 5.10 -10.15 13.50
CA LEU A 322 4.01 -10.69 12.69
C LEU A 322 4.34 -12.12 12.25
N SER A 323 5.53 -12.35 11.70
CA SER A 323 5.97 -13.69 11.25
C SER A 323 6.01 -14.68 12.40
N SER A 324 6.56 -14.29 13.55
CA SER A 324 6.59 -15.13 14.76
C SER A 324 5.18 -15.43 15.28
N LYS A 325 4.28 -14.44 15.26
CA LYS A 325 2.89 -14.64 15.67
C LYS A 325 2.14 -15.55 14.71
N MET A 326 2.35 -15.37 13.41
CA MET A 326 1.77 -16.22 12.36
C MET A 326 2.17 -17.68 12.54
N LEU A 327 3.45 -17.94 12.79
CA LEU A 327 3.96 -19.29 13.03
C LEU A 327 3.19 -20.00 14.17
N SER A 328 2.83 -19.28 15.23
CA SER A 328 2.06 -19.84 16.36
C SER A 328 0.63 -20.27 16.00
N PHE A 329 0.10 -19.89 14.83
CA PHE A 329 -1.23 -20.29 14.35
C PHE A 329 -1.19 -21.36 13.25
N ILE A 330 -0.01 -21.67 12.73
CA ILE A 330 0.14 -22.66 11.68
C ILE A 330 -0.09 -24.05 12.29
N ARG A 331 -1.17 -24.71 11.88
CA ARG A 331 -1.45 -26.11 12.25
C ARG A 331 -0.78 -27.06 11.29
N VAL A 332 -0.21 -28.11 11.84
CA VAL A 332 0.53 -29.14 11.12
C VAL A 332 -0.47 -30.22 10.72
N PRO A 333 -0.77 -30.41 9.42
CA PRO A 333 -1.69 -31.44 8.98
C PRO A 333 -1.03 -32.82 9.09
N THR A 334 -1.85 -33.85 9.24
CA THR A 334 -1.39 -35.24 9.28
C THR A 334 -0.85 -35.72 7.92
N LEU A 335 -1.37 -35.15 6.83
CA LEU A 335 -0.97 -35.47 5.45
C LEU A 335 -0.60 -34.19 4.70
N LEU A 336 0.55 -34.22 4.02
CA LEU A 336 1.03 -33.15 3.17
C LEU A 336 0.58 -33.41 1.71
N LEU A 337 -0.27 -32.52 1.19
CA LEU A 337 -0.82 -32.66 -0.17
C LEU A 337 0.04 -32.03 -1.26
N ARG A 338 0.90 -31.07 -0.90
CA ARG A 338 1.79 -30.38 -1.83
C ARG A 338 2.95 -31.29 -2.23
N LYS A 339 3.29 -31.31 -3.51
CA LYS A 339 4.50 -31.99 -4.03
C LYS A 339 5.67 -31.02 -4.07
N GLU A 340 6.88 -31.57 -4.15
CA GLU A 340 8.06 -30.78 -4.49
C GLU A 340 7.87 -30.07 -5.83
N ASP A 341 8.55 -28.95 -5.99
CA ASP A 341 8.56 -28.18 -7.22
C ASP A 341 9.98 -27.63 -7.48
N ILE A 342 10.13 -26.79 -8.50
CA ILE A 342 11.43 -26.23 -8.87
C ILE A 342 12.10 -25.43 -7.74
N VAL A 343 11.37 -25.03 -6.69
CA VAL A 343 11.91 -24.27 -5.56
C VAL A 343 11.74 -24.98 -4.23
N VAL A 344 10.65 -25.73 -4.03
CA VAL A 344 10.36 -26.42 -2.78
C VAL A 344 10.91 -27.85 -2.80
N GLU A 345 11.72 -28.19 -1.80
CA GLU A 345 12.29 -29.52 -1.58
C GLU A 345 11.90 -30.03 -0.19
N PHE A 346 11.47 -31.29 -0.09
CA PHE A 346 11.13 -31.96 1.17
C PHE A 346 12.23 -32.95 1.53
N LYS A 347 12.72 -32.87 2.76
CA LYS A 347 13.72 -33.81 3.27
C LYS A 347 13.28 -34.37 4.61
N ALA A 348 13.41 -35.68 4.74
CA ALA A 348 13.12 -36.37 5.98
C ALA A 348 14.13 -35.98 7.09
N ARG A 349 13.82 -36.30 8.35
CA ARG A 349 14.59 -35.83 9.52
C ARG A 349 16.05 -36.31 9.51
N GLU A 350 16.33 -37.42 8.84
CA GLU A 350 17.64 -38.07 8.74
C GLU A 350 18.69 -37.18 8.06
N PHE A 351 18.25 -36.19 7.26
CA PHE A 351 19.12 -35.15 6.70
C PHE A 351 19.74 -34.25 7.78
N PHE A 352 19.08 -34.13 8.93
CA PHE A 352 19.51 -33.33 10.08
C PHE A 352 20.00 -34.20 11.26
N GLU A 353 20.28 -35.47 11.01
CA GLU A 353 20.93 -36.37 11.98
C GLU A 353 22.44 -36.45 11.71
N GLY A 354 23.22 -36.34 12.79
CA GLY A 354 24.68 -36.37 12.77
C GLY A 354 25.33 -35.14 13.40
N ASP A 355 26.63 -35.01 13.18
CA ASP A 355 27.38 -33.80 13.53
C ASP A 355 27.17 -32.68 12.50
N ASN A 356 27.68 -31.48 12.78
CA ASN A 356 27.47 -30.33 11.89
C ASN A 356 28.16 -30.48 10.53
N ASN A 357 29.26 -31.23 10.43
CA ASN A 357 29.97 -31.44 9.17
C ASN A 357 29.24 -32.44 8.28
N GLU A 358 28.73 -33.52 8.86
CA GLU A 358 27.93 -34.53 8.17
C GLU A 358 26.65 -33.92 7.61
N ILE A 359 25.90 -33.19 8.45
CA ILE A 359 24.67 -32.49 8.02
C ILE A 359 25.01 -31.49 6.91
N ALA A 360 26.03 -30.65 7.11
CA ALA A 360 26.38 -29.64 6.12
C ALA A 360 26.82 -30.25 4.78
N THR A 361 27.50 -31.40 4.79
CA THR A 361 27.93 -32.08 3.57
C THR A 361 26.74 -32.68 2.83
N LYS A 362 25.87 -33.44 3.52
CA LYS A 362 24.64 -34.00 2.92
C LYS A 362 23.76 -32.91 2.27
N VAL A 363 23.55 -31.80 2.99
CA VAL A 363 22.73 -30.69 2.50
C VAL A 363 23.42 -29.96 1.35
N ALA A 364 24.73 -29.74 1.41
CA ALA A 364 25.48 -29.08 0.35
C ALA A 364 25.49 -29.89 -0.96
N ASP A 365 25.69 -31.20 -0.87
CA ASP A 365 25.71 -32.09 -2.03
C ASP A 365 24.36 -32.07 -2.76
N ASP A 366 23.26 -32.19 -2.01
CA ASP A 366 21.91 -32.08 -2.57
C ASP A 366 21.67 -30.68 -3.16
N LEU A 367 21.97 -29.62 -2.41
CA LEU A 367 21.76 -28.24 -2.84
C LEU A 367 22.52 -27.88 -4.13
N ASN A 368 23.77 -28.31 -4.26
CA ASN A 368 24.57 -28.05 -5.45
C ASN A 368 23.97 -28.67 -6.71
N THR A 369 23.32 -29.84 -6.60
CA THR A 369 22.58 -30.42 -7.74
C THR A 369 21.34 -29.61 -8.08
N LYS A 370 20.61 -29.15 -7.07
CA LYS A 370 19.34 -28.44 -7.22
C LYS A 370 19.48 -26.98 -7.67
N PHE A 371 20.63 -26.33 -7.40
CA PHE A 371 20.94 -24.99 -7.91
C PHE A 371 21.16 -24.88 -9.42
N THR A 372 21.12 -26.00 -10.15
CA THR A 372 21.09 -25.98 -11.62
C THR A 372 19.71 -25.61 -12.15
N GLU A 373 18.65 -25.89 -11.39
CA GLU A 373 17.25 -25.73 -11.80
C GLU A 373 16.67 -24.37 -11.42
N SER A 374 17.13 -23.79 -10.31
CA SER A 374 16.65 -22.51 -9.78
C SER A 374 17.74 -21.77 -9.00
N PRO A 375 17.81 -20.42 -9.09
CA PRO A 375 18.71 -19.61 -8.27
C PRO A 375 18.33 -19.61 -6.77
N VAL A 376 17.15 -20.12 -6.43
CA VAL A 376 16.64 -20.19 -5.07
C VAL A 376 16.01 -21.55 -4.79
N LYS A 377 16.31 -22.13 -3.63
CA LYS A 377 15.66 -23.35 -3.13
C LYS A 377 15.23 -23.17 -1.68
N VAL A 378 14.05 -23.68 -1.35
CA VAL A 378 13.47 -23.71 -0.02
C VAL A 378 13.31 -25.16 0.41
N TYR A 379 14.08 -25.59 1.39
CA TYR A 379 14.01 -26.93 1.93
C TYR A 379 13.16 -26.96 3.19
N PHE A 380 12.32 -27.97 3.30
CA PHE A 380 11.56 -28.29 4.50
C PHE A 380 12.09 -29.61 5.07
N PHE A 381 12.96 -29.51 6.07
CA PHE A 381 13.53 -30.67 6.76
C PHE A 381 12.61 -31.15 7.88
N GLY A 382 12.46 -32.47 8.01
CA GLY A 382 11.45 -33.10 8.88
C GLY A 382 10.13 -33.37 8.16
N VAL A 383 10.15 -33.43 6.83
CA VAL A 383 9.01 -33.81 5.99
C VAL A 383 9.41 -35.03 5.16
N ASP A 384 8.76 -36.16 5.42
CA ASP A 384 8.93 -37.38 4.63
C ASP A 384 8.05 -37.31 3.39
N GLU A 385 8.66 -37.05 2.25
CA GLU A 385 7.98 -36.92 0.96
C GLU A 385 7.23 -38.21 0.57
N LYS A 386 7.86 -39.38 0.78
CA LYS A 386 7.30 -40.69 0.39
C LYS A 386 6.09 -41.04 1.22
N ALA A 387 6.20 -40.83 2.54
CA ALA A 387 5.08 -41.06 3.46
C ALA A 387 4.10 -39.88 3.51
N LYS A 388 4.40 -38.77 2.83
CA LYS A 388 3.64 -37.51 2.82
C LYS A 388 3.27 -37.02 4.22
N ARG A 389 4.18 -37.19 5.18
CA ARG A 389 3.94 -36.88 6.59
C ARG A 389 5.06 -36.06 7.18
N ILE A 390 4.75 -35.37 8.26
CA ILE A 390 5.72 -34.56 9.00
C ILE A 390 6.29 -35.42 10.12
N ASP A 391 7.59 -35.66 10.07
CA ASP A 391 8.36 -36.36 11.09
C ASP A 391 9.41 -35.37 11.61
N GLY A 392 9.00 -34.56 12.58
CA GLY A 392 9.76 -33.39 13.02
C GLY A 392 11.13 -33.74 13.62
N ILE A 393 12.07 -32.81 13.47
CA ILE A 393 13.42 -32.88 14.02
C ILE A 393 13.41 -32.44 15.48
N ASN A 394 14.24 -33.04 16.32
CA ASN A 394 14.37 -32.63 17.73
C ASN A 394 15.02 -31.23 17.85
N MET A 395 14.21 -30.24 18.18
CA MET A 395 14.61 -28.83 18.31
C MET A 395 15.54 -28.57 19.49
N GLY A 396 15.49 -29.40 20.53
CA GLY A 396 16.39 -29.27 21.70
C GLY A 396 17.87 -29.46 21.35
N ARG A 397 18.17 -30.04 20.19
CA ARG A 397 19.53 -30.23 19.67
C ARG A 397 19.98 -29.13 18.70
N LEU A 398 19.11 -28.15 18.38
CA LEU A 398 19.30 -27.13 17.35
C LEU A 398 19.20 -25.72 17.96
N GLY A 399 20.11 -25.41 18.88
CA GLY A 399 20.26 -24.04 19.40
C GLY A 399 20.69 -23.05 18.30
N SER A 400 20.49 -21.76 18.56
CA SER A 400 20.83 -20.67 17.63
C SER A 400 22.30 -20.73 17.16
N GLU A 401 23.23 -21.00 18.06
CA GLU A 401 24.66 -21.14 17.75
C GLU A 401 24.93 -22.29 16.77
N ARG A 402 24.27 -23.44 16.98
CA ARG A 402 24.41 -24.60 16.09
C ARG A 402 23.83 -24.30 14.71
N MET A 403 22.70 -23.62 14.65
CA MET A 403 22.05 -23.22 13.40
C MET A 403 22.93 -22.26 12.60
N GLY A 404 23.48 -21.21 13.22
CA GLY A 404 24.43 -20.31 12.57
C GLY A 404 25.70 -21.03 12.09
N THR A 405 26.20 -22.00 12.86
CA THR A 405 27.33 -22.85 12.44
C THR A 405 26.99 -23.68 11.20
N LEU A 406 25.77 -24.24 11.14
CA LEU A 406 25.30 -25.00 9.98
C LEU A 406 25.14 -24.12 8.74
N GLU A 407 24.55 -22.93 8.88
CA GLU A 407 24.42 -21.95 7.78
C GLU A 407 25.78 -21.66 7.15
N GLU A 408 26.78 -21.29 7.95
CA GLU A 408 28.12 -20.99 7.47
C GLU A 408 28.81 -22.21 6.84
N LYS A 409 28.69 -23.40 7.44
CA LYS A 409 29.29 -24.62 6.88
C LYS A 409 28.68 -25.04 5.55
N ILE A 410 27.34 -24.99 5.43
CA ILE A 410 26.66 -25.30 4.16
C ILE A 410 27.07 -24.25 3.12
N LYS A 411 27.12 -22.97 3.50
CA LYS A 411 27.51 -21.88 2.60
C LYS A 411 28.94 -22.06 2.07
N GLN A 412 29.90 -22.43 2.92
CA GLN A 412 31.27 -22.71 2.51
C GLN A 412 31.42 -23.90 1.55
N LYS A 413 30.49 -24.85 1.60
CA LYS A 413 30.49 -26.07 0.77
C LYS A 413 29.64 -25.94 -0.51
N THR A 414 29.05 -24.78 -0.74
CA THR A 414 28.13 -24.54 -1.85
C THR A 414 28.45 -23.23 -2.55
N ASN A 415 27.88 -23.03 -3.74
CA ASN A 415 27.93 -21.74 -4.41
C ASN A 415 26.82 -20.78 -3.92
N ALA A 416 26.25 -21.03 -2.74
CA ALA A 416 25.22 -20.17 -2.18
C ALA A 416 25.85 -18.86 -1.67
N LYS A 417 25.32 -17.71 -2.11
CA LYS A 417 25.62 -16.42 -1.48
C LYS A 417 25.04 -16.31 -0.08
N ARG A 418 23.86 -16.89 0.15
CA ARG A 418 23.16 -16.84 1.44
C ARG A 418 22.45 -18.14 1.73
N ILE A 419 22.51 -18.53 3.00
CA ILE A 419 21.77 -19.65 3.57
C ILE A 419 21.16 -19.16 4.87
N HIS A 420 19.85 -19.38 5.02
CA HIS A 420 19.12 -19.07 6.22
C HIS A 420 18.35 -20.29 6.69
N LEU A 421 18.47 -20.64 7.95
CA LEU A 421 17.78 -21.75 8.60
C LEU A 421 16.80 -21.20 9.64
N TYR A 422 15.52 -21.45 9.42
CA TYR A 422 14.46 -21.01 10.31
C TYR A 422 13.78 -22.22 10.98
N PRO A 423 13.87 -22.34 12.32
CA PRO A 423 13.14 -23.38 13.03
C PRO A 423 11.64 -23.04 13.09
N ALA A 424 10.81 -24.04 12.78
CA ALA A 424 9.36 -23.98 12.85
C ALA A 424 8.86 -25.10 13.79
N PRO A 425 8.72 -24.84 15.10
CA PRO A 425 8.24 -25.83 16.06
C PRO A 425 6.85 -26.37 15.71
N LEU A 426 6.61 -27.65 15.97
CA LEU A 426 5.28 -28.23 15.81
C LEU A 426 4.41 -27.79 17.00
N PRO A 427 3.17 -27.32 16.78
CA PRO A 427 2.31 -26.80 17.84
C PRO A 427 2.06 -27.82 18.98
N ASP A 428 1.88 -29.08 18.61
CA ASP A 428 1.52 -30.17 19.53
C ASP A 428 2.75 -30.89 20.11
N GLU A 429 3.94 -30.66 19.56
CA GLU A 429 5.20 -31.25 20.00
C GLU A 429 6.31 -30.18 20.02
N PRO A 430 6.38 -29.29 21.04
CA PRO A 430 7.30 -28.15 21.03
C PRO A 430 8.79 -28.52 21.05
N ARG A 431 9.11 -29.79 21.36
CA ARG A 431 10.46 -30.34 21.26
C ARG A 431 10.81 -30.85 19.86
N LYS A 432 9.84 -30.92 18.95
CA LYS A 432 10.02 -31.26 17.54
C LYS A 432 9.59 -30.11 16.63
N GLY A 433 10.11 -30.08 15.42
CA GLY A 433 9.87 -28.99 14.48
C GLY A 433 10.32 -29.33 13.07
N ILE A 434 9.94 -28.48 12.14
CA ILE A 434 10.49 -28.45 10.79
C ILE A 434 11.64 -27.43 10.79
N ILE A 435 12.72 -27.71 10.07
CA ILE A 435 13.71 -26.68 9.74
C ILE A 435 13.45 -26.23 8.31
N ILE A 436 13.22 -24.92 8.14
CA ILE A 436 13.04 -24.33 6.82
C ILE A 436 14.36 -23.69 6.42
N MET A 437 15.03 -24.25 5.42
CA MET A 437 16.21 -23.61 4.84
C MET A 437 15.82 -22.83 3.61
N VAL A 438 16.32 -21.60 3.51
CA VAL A 438 16.29 -20.83 2.27
C VAL A 438 17.72 -20.66 1.79
N ALA A 439 18.01 -21.20 0.61
CA ALA A 439 19.30 -21.13 -0.02
C ALA A 439 19.24 -20.30 -1.30
N ILE A 440 20.20 -19.39 -1.45
CA ILE A 440 20.24 -18.37 -2.49
C ILE A 440 21.60 -18.40 -3.17
N LYS A 441 21.62 -18.51 -4.49
CA LYS A 441 22.83 -18.59 -5.33
C LYS A 441 23.49 -17.23 -5.59
#